data_AF-A0A8H6F351-F1
#
_entry.id   AF-A0A8H6F351-F1
#
_cell.length_a   1.000
_cell.length_b   1.000
_cell.length_c   1.000
_cell.angle_alpha   90.00
_cell.angle_beta   90.00
_cell.angle_gamma   90.00
#
_symmetry.space_group_name_H-M   'P 1'
#
loop_
_entity.id
_entity.type
_entity.pdbx_description
1 polymer ?
#
loop_
_entity_poly.entity_id
_entity_poly.type
_entity_poly.pdbx_seq_one_letter_code
_entity_poly.pdbx_strand_id
1 'polypeptide(L)'
;MVIKCCSQEKTYSKYYGIIGEKLISRNDHWHNLFIKLFKYYYDIIENFETNSLRNLGKFFGHLFASDKLALDQAWSNIKLTEQDTNPAKRILLKFIFQEMIEELGINEVKERLINDDYLKPYIKGIFPVINVDGKDADAIRFSINFFTAIGLGVLTEEMRYVLDNLSEPEEEDDRGRSRSRSYSRSASSSSYNSRSRSYSRSQSRSSRSPNPRGRQRFKTKKHNHNESRTPSRENLKRKRSESVTDRNGNNNNNNNNNLQDLLNNLK
;
A
#
# COMPACT_ATOMS: atom_id res chain seq x y z
N MET A 1 -3.18 -17.77 17.65
CA MET A 1 -2.65 -18.65 16.58
C MET A 1 -3.12 -18.24 15.20
N VAL A 2 -4.42 -18.01 14.97
CA VAL A 2 -5.01 -17.63 13.65
C VAL A 2 -4.21 -16.54 12.91
N ILE A 3 -3.94 -15.40 13.57
CA ILE A 3 -3.20 -14.28 12.95
C ILE A 3 -1.76 -14.68 12.57
N LYS A 4 -1.07 -15.43 13.44
CA LYS A 4 0.29 -15.92 13.16
C LYS A 4 0.29 -16.85 11.94
N CYS A 5 -0.63 -17.81 11.88
CA CYS A 5 -0.77 -18.71 10.73
C CYS A 5 -1.02 -17.93 9.44
N CYS A 6 -1.97 -16.98 9.46
CA CYS A 6 -2.25 -16.10 8.31
C CYS A 6 -1.00 -15.33 7.84
N SER A 7 -0.21 -14.79 8.78
CA SER A 7 1.00 -14.02 8.45
C SER A 7 2.13 -14.86 7.84
N GLN A 8 2.16 -16.18 8.11
CA GLN A 8 3.20 -17.10 7.62
C GLN A 8 2.85 -17.75 6.28
N GLU A 9 1.59 -17.68 5.83
CA GLU A 9 1.22 -18.22 4.53
C GLU A 9 1.86 -17.46 3.38
N LYS A 10 2.13 -18.17 2.27
CA LYS A 10 2.71 -17.56 1.07
C LYS A 10 1.78 -16.53 0.43
N THR A 11 0.47 -16.71 0.59
CA THR A 11 -0.57 -15.85 0.00
C THR A 11 -1.72 -15.74 0.98
N TYR A 12 -2.25 -14.53 1.14
CA TYR A 12 -3.45 -14.31 1.95
C TYR A 12 -4.62 -15.16 1.47
N SER A 13 -5.24 -15.90 2.39
CA SER A 13 -6.48 -16.62 2.16
C SER A 13 -7.63 -15.93 2.90
N LYS A 14 -8.70 -15.56 2.17
CA LYS A 14 -9.92 -14.95 2.71
C LYS A 14 -10.60 -15.83 3.78
N TYR A 15 -10.28 -17.13 3.81
CA TYR A 15 -10.71 -18.05 4.86
C TYR A 15 -10.32 -17.56 6.27
N TYR A 16 -9.13 -16.98 6.45
CA TYR A 16 -8.72 -16.43 7.75
C TYR A 16 -9.59 -15.25 8.14
N GLY A 17 -9.88 -14.34 7.21
CA GLY A 17 -10.78 -13.21 7.41
C GLY A 17 -12.13 -13.66 7.97
N ILE A 18 -12.79 -14.61 7.30
CA ILE A 18 -14.08 -15.19 7.71
C ILE A 18 -13.99 -15.85 9.10
N ILE A 19 -12.90 -16.55 9.41
CA ILE A 19 -12.69 -17.10 10.77
C ILE A 19 -12.62 -15.96 11.80
N GLY A 20 -11.85 -14.90 11.50
CA GLY A 20 -11.73 -13.73 12.36
C GLY A 20 -13.09 -13.08 12.64
N GLU A 21 -13.89 -12.87 11.60
CA GLU A 21 -15.25 -12.32 11.72
C GLU A 21 -16.13 -13.17 12.64
N LYS A 22 -16.12 -14.49 12.46
CA LYS A 22 -16.93 -15.42 13.27
C LYS A 22 -16.48 -15.44 14.72
N LEU A 23 -15.18 -15.35 14.99
CA LEU A 23 -14.64 -15.31 16.35
C LEU A 23 -15.04 -14.02 17.06
N ILE A 24 -14.87 -12.88 16.38
CA ILE A 24 -15.23 -11.56 16.93
C ILE A 24 -16.73 -11.48 17.20
N SER A 25 -17.56 -11.98 16.27
CA SER A 25 -19.03 -11.96 16.41
C SER A 25 -19.56 -12.89 17.51
N ARG A 26 -18.71 -13.72 18.14
CA ARG A 26 -19.14 -14.70 19.15
C ARG A 26 -19.29 -14.08 20.54
N ASN A 27 -18.38 -13.18 20.93
CA ASN A 27 -18.35 -12.58 22.26
C ASN A 27 -17.47 -11.31 22.24
N ASP A 28 -17.87 -10.27 22.97
CA ASP A 28 -17.13 -9.03 23.20
C ASP A 28 -15.71 -9.26 23.73
N HIS A 29 -15.49 -10.35 24.47
CA HIS A 29 -14.14 -10.75 24.88
C HIS A 29 -13.20 -10.94 23.69
N TRP A 30 -13.66 -11.61 22.62
CA TRP A 30 -12.86 -11.82 21.41
C TRP A 30 -12.64 -10.51 20.67
N HIS A 31 -13.67 -9.68 20.54
CA HIS A 31 -13.57 -8.34 19.94
C HIS A 31 -12.44 -7.51 20.60
N ASN A 32 -12.48 -7.37 21.92
CA ASN A 32 -11.46 -6.66 22.68
C ASN A 32 -10.06 -7.28 22.52
N LEU A 33 -9.97 -8.61 22.44
CA LEU A 33 -8.71 -9.32 22.25
C LEU A 33 -8.13 -9.06 20.86
N PHE A 34 -8.97 -9.02 19.81
CA PHE A 34 -8.53 -8.66 18.45
C PHE A 34 -8.05 -7.21 18.36
N ILE A 35 -8.68 -6.26 19.07
CA ILE A 35 -8.20 -4.87 19.15
C ILE A 35 -6.82 -4.82 19.82
N LYS A 36 -6.64 -5.51 20.95
CA LYS A 36 -5.35 -5.60 21.63
C LYS A 36 -4.28 -6.22 20.74
N LEU A 37 -4.62 -7.28 20.00
CA LEU A 37 -3.71 -7.93 19.06
C LEU A 37 -3.34 -7.01 17.91
N PHE A 38 -4.29 -6.26 17.35
CA PHE A 38 -4.00 -5.28 16.30
C PHE A 38 -2.97 -4.26 16.77
N LYS A 39 -3.17 -3.65 17.94
CA LYS A 39 -2.21 -2.70 18.55
C LYS A 39 -0.84 -3.34 18.76
N TYR A 40 -0.82 -4.53 19.36
CA TYR A 40 0.42 -5.29 19.58
C TYR A 40 1.18 -5.54 18.27
N TYR A 41 0.49 -6.03 17.23
CA TYR A 41 1.12 -6.30 15.95
C TYR A 41 1.60 -5.03 15.26
N TYR A 42 0.85 -3.93 15.37
CA TYR A 42 1.25 -2.64 14.81
C TYR A 42 2.56 -2.13 15.43
N ASP A 43 2.79 -2.36 16.72
CA ASP A 43 4.00 -1.95 17.41
C ASP A 43 5.23 -2.77 17.00
N ILE A 44 5.09 -4.10 16.88
CA ILE A 44 6.22 -5.00 16.56
C ILE A 44 6.45 -5.23 15.06
N ILE A 45 5.67 -4.56 14.21
CA ILE A 45 5.57 -4.87 12.76
C ILE A 45 6.88 -4.66 12.00
N GLU A 46 7.80 -3.87 12.55
CA GLU A 46 9.08 -3.55 11.92
C GLU A 46 9.98 -4.77 11.68
N ASN A 47 9.79 -5.84 12.45
CA ASN A 47 10.57 -7.07 12.34
C ASN A 47 9.94 -8.09 11.36
N PHE A 48 8.85 -7.74 10.69
CA PHE A 48 8.10 -8.66 9.84
C PHE A 48 8.55 -8.56 8.37
N GLU A 49 8.57 -9.70 7.69
CA GLU A 49 8.83 -9.77 6.26
C GLU A 49 7.68 -9.16 5.45
N THR A 50 7.99 -8.64 4.26
CA THR A 50 7.03 -7.94 3.39
C THR A 50 5.81 -8.78 3.04
N ASN A 51 5.95 -10.09 2.90
CA ASN A 51 4.84 -11.00 2.66
C ASN A 51 3.89 -11.07 3.87
N SER A 52 4.45 -11.14 5.07
CA SER A 52 3.65 -11.14 6.30
C SER A 52 2.92 -9.82 6.49
N LEU A 53 3.53 -8.68 6.14
CA LEU A 53 2.87 -7.37 6.14
C LEU A 53 1.64 -7.35 5.22
N ARG A 54 1.78 -7.93 4.02
CA ARG A 54 0.68 -8.05 3.06
C ARG A 54 -0.47 -8.87 3.62
N ASN A 55 -0.19 -10.07 4.10
CA ASN A 55 -1.24 -10.95 4.60
C ASN A 55 -1.93 -10.37 5.83
N LEU A 56 -1.16 -9.77 6.74
CA LEU A 56 -1.70 -9.14 7.93
C LEU A 56 -2.54 -7.91 7.60
N GLY A 57 -2.09 -7.11 6.63
CA GLY A 57 -2.83 -5.95 6.16
C GLY A 57 -4.16 -6.35 5.52
N LYS A 58 -4.17 -7.36 4.66
CA LYS A 58 -5.41 -7.91 4.08
C LYS A 58 -6.33 -8.51 5.14
N PHE A 59 -5.79 -9.26 6.09
CA PHE A 59 -6.56 -9.83 7.19
C PHE A 59 -7.29 -8.75 8.01
N PHE A 60 -6.58 -7.73 8.50
CA PHE A 60 -7.21 -6.67 9.29
C PHE A 60 -8.08 -5.75 8.43
N GLY A 61 -7.67 -5.46 7.19
CA GLY A 61 -8.49 -4.69 6.25
C GLY A 61 -9.85 -5.33 6.00
N HIS A 62 -9.91 -6.66 5.87
CA HIS A 62 -11.16 -7.39 5.77
C HIS A 62 -12.03 -7.24 7.03
N LEU A 63 -11.45 -7.35 8.23
CA LEU A 63 -12.19 -7.20 9.49
C LEU A 63 -12.75 -5.78 9.72
N PHE A 64 -12.02 -4.76 9.26
CA PHE A 64 -12.49 -3.37 9.29
C PHE A 64 -13.55 -3.12 8.21
N ALA A 65 -13.39 -3.72 7.02
CA ALA A 65 -14.37 -3.62 5.94
C ALA A 65 -15.74 -4.20 6.35
N SER A 66 -15.74 -5.34 7.05
CA SER A 66 -16.97 -6.00 7.50
C SER A 66 -17.55 -5.46 8.80
N ASP A 67 -17.01 -4.34 9.31
CA ASP A 67 -17.48 -3.65 10.52
C ASP A 67 -17.54 -4.57 11.76
N LYS A 68 -16.63 -5.56 11.80
CA LYS A 68 -16.52 -6.47 12.95
C LYS A 68 -15.53 -5.95 13.98
N LEU A 69 -14.52 -5.21 13.55
CA LEU A 69 -13.50 -4.65 14.44
C LEU A 69 -13.68 -3.14 14.55
N ALA A 70 -13.81 -2.65 15.79
CA ALA A 70 -14.09 -1.23 16.04
C ALA A 70 -12.89 -0.36 15.64
N LEU A 71 -13.09 0.48 14.62
CA LEU A 71 -12.06 1.34 14.02
C LEU A 71 -11.56 2.40 15.01
N ASP A 72 -12.47 3.05 15.72
CA ASP A 72 -12.22 4.08 16.74
C ASP A 72 -11.21 3.61 17.79
N GLN A 73 -11.41 2.39 18.31
CA GLN A 73 -10.55 1.82 19.34
C GLN A 73 -9.23 1.30 18.77
N ALA A 74 -9.24 0.73 17.56
CA ALA A 74 -8.05 0.15 16.95
C ALA A 74 -7.08 1.23 16.46
N TRP A 75 -7.58 2.30 15.84
CA TRP A 75 -6.75 3.30 15.16
C TRP A 75 -6.33 4.48 16.05
N SER A 76 -6.84 4.57 17.28
CA SER A 76 -6.52 5.64 18.24
C SER A 76 -5.03 5.92 18.44
N ASN A 77 -4.17 4.91 18.25
CA ASN A 77 -2.73 5.00 18.51
C ASN A 77 -1.91 5.21 17.21
N ILE A 78 -2.55 5.20 16.05
CA ILE A 78 -1.86 5.28 14.76
C ILE A 78 -1.64 6.75 14.43
N LYS A 79 -0.38 7.14 14.26
CA LYS A 79 0.02 8.46 13.78
C LYS A 79 0.81 8.31 12.50
N LEU A 80 0.32 8.93 11.43
CA LEU A 80 0.91 8.94 10.11
C LEU A 80 1.80 10.19 9.98
N THR A 81 2.92 10.19 10.71
CA THR A 81 3.95 11.23 10.66
C THR A 81 5.30 10.62 10.29
N GLU A 82 6.25 11.44 9.86
CA GLU A 82 7.60 10.97 9.52
C GLU A 82 8.32 10.34 10.73
N GLN A 83 8.09 10.88 11.93
CA GLN A 83 8.76 10.43 13.15
C GLN A 83 8.13 9.17 13.76
N ASP A 84 6.81 9.03 13.71
CA ASP A 84 6.10 7.91 14.36
C ASP A 84 5.91 6.69 13.44
N THR A 85 6.14 6.85 12.12
CA THR A 85 5.97 5.76 11.15
C THR A 85 7.25 5.16 10.60
N ASN A 86 7.35 3.84 10.70
CA ASN A 86 8.35 3.03 10.01
C ASN A 86 7.84 2.64 8.61
N PRO A 87 8.70 2.51 7.57
CA PRO A 87 8.37 1.83 6.32
C PRO A 87 7.47 0.58 6.44
N ALA A 88 7.72 -0.31 7.41
CA ALA A 88 6.89 -1.50 7.63
C ALA A 88 5.44 -1.17 8.03
N LYS A 89 5.26 -0.20 8.94
CA LYS A 89 3.93 0.33 9.33
C LYS A 89 3.21 0.94 8.13
N ARG A 90 3.92 1.66 7.26
CA ARG A 90 3.37 2.24 6.02
C ARG A 90 2.91 1.16 5.03
N ILE A 91 3.68 0.08 4.88
CA ILE A 91 3.29 -1.07 4.04
C ILE A 91 2.06 -1.78 4.62
N LEU A 92 1.99 -1.95 5.94
CA LEU A 92 0.81 -2.53 6.60
C LEU A 92 -0.43 -1.67 6.32
N LEU A 93 -0.38 -0.36 6.61
CA LEU A 93 -1.49 0.56 6.36
C LEU A 93 -1.93 0.56 4.89
N LYS A 94 -0.97 0.55 3.96
CA LYS A 94 -1.26 0.44 2.52
C LYS A 94 -2.15 -0.77 2.24
N PHE A 95 -1.79 -1.95 2.73
CA PHE A 95 -2.57 -3.17 2.46
C PHE A 95 -3.92 -3.18 3.19
N ILE A 96 -4.02 -2.57 4.38
CA ILE A 96 -5.30 -2.39 5.08
C ILE A 96 -6.27 -1.57 4.22
N PHE A 97 -5.85 -0.38 3.78
CA PHE A 97 -6.72 0.50 2.98
C PHE A 97 -7.06 -0.09 1.61
N GLN A 98 -6.10 -0.74 0.96
CA GLN A 98 -6.35 -1.41 -0.31
C GLN A 98 -7.37 -2.53 -0.17
N GLU A 99 -7.29 -3.36 0.88
CA GLU A 99 -8.28 -4.41 1.11
C GLU A 99 -9.65 -3.83 1.47
N MET A 100 -9.72 -2.78 2.29
CA MET A 100 -10.99 -2.14 2.63
C MET A 100 -11.72 -1.63 1.38
N ILE A 101 -10.98 -1.06 0.44
CA ILE A 101 -11.54 -0.58 -0.84
C ILE A 101 -11.87 -1.74 -1.78
N GLU A 102 -11.11 -2.83 -1.75
CA GLU A 102 -11.40 -4.04 -2.52
C GLU A 102 -12.73 -4.69 -2.07
N GLU A 103 -13.04 -4.67 -0.76
CA GLU A 103 -14.27 -5.26 -0.21
C GLU A 103 -15.49 -4.31 -0.27
N LEU A 104 -15.32 -3.02 0.02
CA LEU A 104 -16.43 -2.05 0.12
C LEU A 104 -16.58 -1.13 -1.09
N GLY A 105 -15.49 -0.87 -1.81
CA GLY A 105 -15.40 0.20 -2.80
C GLY A 105 -14.99 1.55 -2.20
N ILE A 106 -14.52 2.44 -3.07
CA ILE A 106 -13.93 3.73 -2.66
C ILE A 106 -14.95 4.69 -2.03
N ASN A 107 -16.19 4.72 -2.53
CA ASN A 107 -17.23 5.65 -2.09
C ASN A 107 -17.69 5.33 -0.66
N GLU A 108 -17.92 4.03 -0.39
CA GLU A 108 -18.32 3.55 0.92
C GLU A 108 -17.22 3.80 1.97
N VAL A 109 -15.95 3.55 1.60
CA VAL A 109 -14.82 3.85 2.49
C VAL A 109 -14.71 5.35 2.76
N LYS A 110 -14.94 6.21 1.75
CA LYS A 110 -14.99 7.66 1.94
C LYS A 110 -16.11 8.04 2.92
N GLU A 111 -17.30 7.49 2.75
CA GLU A 111 -18.43 7.78 3.64
C GLU A 111 -18.14 7.36 5.09
N ARG A 112 -17.64 6.14 5.30
CA ARG A 112 -17.35 5.63 6.65
C ARG A 112 -16.19 6.33 7.35
N LEU A 113 -15.13 6.68 6.63
CA LEU A 113 -13.93 7.26 7.25
C LEU A 113 -13.98 8.78 7.33
N ILE A 114 -14.55 9.44 6.31
CA ILE A 114 -14.47 10.89 6.17
C ILE A 114 -15.78 11.56 6.58
N ASN A 115 -16.94 10.99 6.24
CA ASN A 115 -18.21 11.66 6.54
C ASN A 115 -18.70 11.40 7.98
N ASP A 116 -18.21 10.36 8.65
CA ASP A 116 -18.59 10.06 10.03
C ASP A 116 -17.90 10.99 11.04
N ASP A 117 -18.64 11.99 11.53
CA ASP A 117 -18.17 12.95 12.52
C ASP A 117 -17.78 12.32 13.87
N TYR A 118 -18.34 11.16 14.23
CA TYR A 118 -17.97 10.45 15.46
C TYR A 118 -16.57 9.83 15.34
N LEU A 119 -16.20 9.35 14.15
CA LEU A 119 -14.94 8.64 13.93
C LEU A 119 -13.75 9.61 13.79
N LYS A 120 -13.96 10.80 13.20
CA LYS A 120 -12.91 11.79 12.90
C LYS A 120 -11.93 12.06 14.06
N PRO A 121 -12.35 12.24 15.33
CA PRO A 121 -11.42 12.49 16.43
C PRO A 121 -10.46 11.32 16.70
N TYR A 122 -10.92 10.08 16.51
CA TYR A 122 -10.13 8.87 16.76
C TYR A 122 -9.12 8.57 15.66
N ILE A 123 -9.42 9.03 14.43
CA ILE A 123 -8.56 8.84 13.27
C ILE A 123 -7.69 10.07 12.95
N LYS A 124 -7.64 11.09 13.83
CA LYS A 124 -6.84 12.32 13.64
C LYS A 124 -5.40 12.01 13.24
N GLY A 125 -4.81 10.94 13.79
CA GLY A 125 -3.44 10.57 13.48
C GLY A 125 -3.22 10.12 12.04
N ILE A 126 -4.25 9.65 11.33
CA ILE A 126 -4.19 9.26 9.92
C ILE A 126 -4.77 10.37 9.03
N PHE A 127 -5.92 10.92 9.44
CA PHE A 127 -6.64 12.00 8.77
C PHE A 127 -6.68 13.24 9.67
N PRO A 128 -5.62 14.06 9.68
CA PRO A 128 -5.60 15.32 10.42
C PRO A 128 -6.53 16.35 9.77
N VAL A 129 -7.83 16.28 10.08
CA VAL A 129 -8.88 17.19 9.56
C VAL A 129 -9.45 18.09 10.66
N ILE A 130 -9.49 17.61 11.92
CA ILE A 130 -10.06 18.34 13.06
C ILE A 130 -8.96 18.95 13.93
N ASN A 131 -9.20 20.17 14.42
CA ASN A 131 -8.33 20.93 15.34
C ASN A 131 -6.88 20.98 14.83
N VAL A 132 -6.73 21.55 13.64
CA VAL A 132 -5.45 21.64 12.95
C VAL A 132 -4.80 22.98 13.27
N ASP A 133 -3.63 22.92 13.90
CA ASP A 133 -2.76 24.07 14.08
C ASP A 133 -1.73 24.14 12.94
N GLY A 134 -1.05 25.28 12.76
CA GLY A 134 0.04 25.40 11.78
C GLY A 134 1.17 24.36 11.93
N LYS A 135 1.31 23.75 13.11
CA LYS A 135 2.27 22.66 13.38
C LYS A 135 1.86 21.32 12.78
N ASP A 136 0.56 21.11 12.56
CA ASP A 136 0.00 19.87 11.98
C ASP A 136 0.04 19.89 10.44
N ALA A 137 0.43 21.01 9.82
CA ALA A 137 0.54 21.15 8.36
C ALA A 137 1.50 20.12 7.72
N ASP A 138 2.61 19.81 8.40
CA ASP A 138 3.57 18.81 7.92
C ASP A 138 2.98 17.39 7.99
N ALA A 139 2.21 17.08 9.04
CA ALA A 139 1.50 15.81 9.16
C ALA A 139 0.43 15.66 8.08
N ILE A 140 -0.31 16.74 7.76
CA ILE A 140 -1.27 16.76 6.65
C ILE A 140 -0.59 16.47 5.32
N ARG A 141 0.52 17.17 5.02
CA ARG A 141 1.30 16.95 3.79
C ARG A 141 1.80 15.51 3.69
N PHE A 142 2.30 14.97 4.81
CA PHE A 142 2.77 13.59 4.88
C PHE A 142 1.63 12.60 4.60
N SER A 143 0.45 12.80 5.21
CA SER A 143 -0.72 11.96 4.97
C SER A 143 -1.20 12.03 3.52
N ILE A 144 -1.31 13.24 2.94
CA ILE A 144 -1.66 13.43 1.52
C ILE A 144 -0.68 12.69 0.61
N ASN A 145 0.62 12.81 0.86
CA ASN A 145 1.66 12.14 0.08
C ASN A 145 1.59 10.61 0.22
N PHE A 146 1.31 10.10 1.42
CA PHE A 146 1.12 8.67 1.65
C PHE A 146 -0.06 8.13 0.85
N PHE A 147 -1.25 8.73 0.99
CA PHE A 147 -2.46 8.27 0.31
C PHE A 147 -2.39 8.41 -1.21
N THR A 148 -1.76 9.47 -1.72
CA THR A 148 -1.52 9.61 -3.16
C THR A 148 -0.53 8.57 -3.69
N ALA A 149 0.55 8.27 -2.94
CA ALA A 149 1.53 7.25 -3.34
C ALA A 149 0.94 5.83 -3.40
N ILE A 150 -0.07 5.53 -2.60
CA ILE A 150 -0.78 4.22 -2.64
C ILE A 150 -1.95 4.18 -3.62
N GLY A 151 -2.23 5.29 -4.33
CA GLY A 151 -3.29 5.40 -5.34
C GLY A 151 -4.67 5.77 -4.79
N LEU A 152 -4.76 6.26 -3.56
CA LEU A 152 -6.00 6.56 -2.84
C LEU A 152 -6.19 8.06 -2.59
N GLY A 153 -5.75 8.91 -3.53
CA GLY A 153 -5.78 10.36 -3.39
C GLY A 153 -7.19 10.96 -3.21
N VAL A 154 -8.25 10.25 -3.62
CA VAL A 154 -9.65 10.68 -3.45
C VAL A 154 -10.03 10.82 -1.97
N LEU A 155 -9.40 10.06 -1.08
CA LEU A 155 -9.63 10.16 0.37
C LEU A 155 -8.96 11.40 1.00
N THR A 156 -8.27 12.22 0.22
CA THR A 156 -7.48 13.37 0.72
C THR A 156 -8.06 14.73 0.36
N GLU A 157 -9.25 14.77 -0.24
CA GLU A 157 -9.90 16.01 -0.70
C GLU A 157 -10.11 17.01 0.45
N GLU A 158 -10.64 16.56 1.60
CA GLU A 158 -10.83 17.42 2.76
C GLU A 158 -9.49 17.89 3.37
N MET A 159 -8.49 17.01 3.44
CA MET A 159 -7.16 17.38 3.95
C MET A 159 -6.49 18.45 3.08
N ARG A 160 -6.69 18.41 1.76
CA ARG A 160 -6.19 19.46 0.85
C ARG A 160 -6.90 20.78 1.08
N TYR A 161 -8.22 20.76 1.22
CA TYR A 161 -9.00 21.95 1.54
C TYR A 161 -8.55 22.59 2.86
N VAL A 162 -8.36 21.78 3.92
CA VAL A 162 -7.85 22.26 5.20
C VAL A 162 -6.43 22.84 5.06
N LEU A 163 -5.55 22.18 4.32
CA LEU A 163 -4.18 22.67 4.09
C LEU A 163 -4.13 24.00 3.34
N ASP A 164 -5.00 24.17 2.34
CA ASP A 164 -5.10 25.41 1.55
C ASP A 164 -5.65 26.56 2.41
N ASN A 165 -6.63 26.29 3.29
CA ASN A 165 -7.18 27.31 4.19
C ASN A 165 -6.28 27.65 5.39
N LEU A 166 -5.35 26.76 5.76
CA LEU A 166 -4.32 27.04 6.77
C LEU A 166 -3.23 27.98 6.24
N SER A 167 -3.17 28.19 4.92
CA SER A 167 -2.12 28.98 4.27
C SER A 167 -2.35 30.51 4.31
N GLU A 168 -3.03 31.00 5.36
CA GLU A 168 -2.94 32.39 5.81
C GLU A 168 -2.36 32.45 7.23
N PRO A 169 -1.04 32.33 7.41
CA PRO A 169 -0.40 33.25 8.32
C PRO A 169 -0.51 34.64 7.67
N GLU A 170 -1.42 35.47 8.18
CA GLU A 170 -1.16 36.90 8.21
C GLU A 170 0.18 37.06 8.91
N GLU A 171 1.27 37.13 8.12
CA GLU A 171 2.51 37.71 8.61
C GLU A 171 2.16 39.16 8.92
N GLU A 172 1.90 39.43 10.21
CA GLU A 172 1.97 40.77 10.75
C GLU A 172 3.28 41.39 10.26
N ASP A 173 3.13 42.46 9.48
CA ASP A 173 4.16 43.37 9.03
C ASP A 173 5.01 43.81 10.24
N ASP A 174 6.10 43.11 10.54
CA ASP A 174 7.21 43.71 11.27
C ASP A 174 8.53 42.97 11.03
N ARG A 175 9.13 43.23 9.86
CA ARG A 175 10.54 43.67 9.72
C ARG A 175 10.93 43.71 8.24
N GLY A 176 11.06 44.92 7.74
CA GLY A 176 11.44 45.21 6.36
C GLY A 176 12.70 44.46 5.90
N ARG A 177 12.55 43.72 4.80
CA ARG A 177 13.60 43.55 3.77
C ARG A 177 12.98 43.15 2.44
N SER A 178 12.79 44.16 1.59
CA SER A 178 12.28 44.04 0.23
C SER A 178 13.09 43.04 -0.60
N ARG A 179 12.45 41.94 -1.04
CA ARG A 179 12.81 41.19 -2.25
C ARG A 179 11.55 40.67 -2.94
N SER A 180 10.86 41.57 -3.62
CA SER A 180 9.79 41.21 -4.54
C SER A 180 10.36 40.40 -5.72
N ARG A 181 10.01 39.12 -5.80
CA ARG A 181 10.04 38.34 -7.05
C ARG A 181 8.61 37.91 -7.37
N SER A 182 7.86 38.84 -7.95
CA SER A 182 6.55 38.61 -8.54
C SER A 182 6.71 37.79 -9.83
N TYR A 183 6.19 36.57 -9.84
CA TYR A 183 5.94 35.80 -11.06
C TYR A 183 4.56 36.20 -11.59
N SER A 184 4.53 37.22 -12.45
CA SER A 184 3.33 37.58 -13.22
C SER A 184 3.40 36.95 -14.60
N ARG A 185 2.51 35.99 -14.87
CA ARG A 185 2.17 35.52 -16.21
C ARG A 185 1.31 36.58 -16.89
N SER A 186 1.72 37.05 -18.06
CA SER A 186 0.87 37.85 -18.94
C SER A 186 1.10 37.50 -20.41
N ALA A 187 0.03 37.06 -21.05
CA ALA A 187 -0.09 36.91 -22.50
C ALA A 187 -0.31 38.27 -23.17
N SER A 188 0.27 38.49 -24.36
CA SER A 188 -0.41 39.00 -25.57
C SER A 188 0.55 39.62 -26.61
N SER A 189 0.37 39.17 -27.86
CA SER A 189 0.40 39.87 -29.16
C SER A 189 1.53 40.80 -29.63
N SER A 190 1.92 40.52 -30.88
CA SER A 190 2.12 41.44 -32.04
C SER A 190 3.38 42.31 -32.15
N SER A 191 4.30 41.79 -32.99
CA SER A 191 4.81 42.34 -34.26
C SER A 191 5.54 43.71 -34.37
N TYR A 192 6.37 43.73 -35.43
CA TYR A 192 6.98 44.82 -36.22
C TYR A 192 8.27 45.55 -35.78
N ASN A 193 9.28 45.28 -36.61
CA ASN A 193 10.19 46.20 -37.31
C ASN A 193 11.56 46.61 -36.70
N SER A 194 12.59 45.99 -37.31
CA SER A 194 13.62 46.62 -38.14
C SER A 194 14.52 47.69 -37.53
N ARG A 195 15.84 47.40 -37.46
CA ARG A 195 16.90 48.37 -37.73
C ARG A 195 18.22 47.70 -38.10
N SER A 196 18.53 47.82 -39.38
CA SER A 196 19.77 47.49 -40.07
C SER A 196 20.93 48.38 -39.62
N ARG A 197 22.15 47.83 -39.50
CA ARG A 197 23.41 48.57 -39.68
C ARG A 197 24.48 47.67 -40.32
N SER A 198 24.74 47.95 -41.59
CA SER A 198 25.93 47.58 -42.36
C SER A 198 27.10 48.52 -41.95
N TYR A 199 28.41 48.33 -42.21
CA TYR A 199 29.12 47.83 -43.39
C TYR A 199 30.63 47.59 -43.02
N SER A 200 31.16 46.44 -43.43
CA SER A 200 32.49 46.18 -44.04
C SER A 200 33.86 46.45 -43.36
N ARG A 201 34.75 45.45 -43.47
CA ARG A 201 36.05 45.54 -44.18
C ARG A 201 36.67 44.14 -44.43
N SER A 202 37.32 44.03 -45.57
CA SER A 202 37.78 42.84 -46.31
C SER A 202 39.27 42.54 -46.10
N GLN A 203 39.69 41.26 -46.23
CA GLN A 203 40.85 40.82 -47.05
C GLN A 203 41.04 39.29 -47.05
N SER A 204 41.75 38.82 -48.07
CA SER A 204 41.66 37.54 -48.77
C SER A 204 42.89 36.63 -48.58
N ARG A 205 42.73 35.30 -48.83
CA ARG A 205 43.49 34.48 -49.81
C ARG A 205 43.44 32.94 -49.52
N SER A 206 42.99 32.17 -50.53
CA SER A 206 43.42 30.82 -51.02
C SER A 206 43.80 29.70 -50.01
N SER A 207 43.43 28.40 -50.12
CA SER A 207 43.16 27.53 -51.28
C SER A 207 42.73 26.10 -50.83
N ARG A 208 42.21 25.31 -51.79
CA ARG A 208 42.15 23.81 -51.89
C ARG A 208 40.98 23.04 -51.24
N SER A 209 39.95 22.82 -52.08
CA SER A 209 39.42 21.54 -52.62
C SER A 209 39.00 20.35 -51.71
N PRO A 210 38.06 19.51 -52.20
CA PRO A 210 36.96 18.97 -51.41
C PRO A 210 37.05 17.46 -51.13
N ASN A 211 36.35 16.98 -50.10
CA ASN A 211 35.73 15.64 -50.18
C ASN A 211 34.54 15.46 -49.21
N PRO A 212 33.40 14.94 -49.67
CA PRO A 212 32.24 14.64 -48.85
C PRO A 212 32.24 13.16 -48.43
N ARG A 213 32.04 12.86 -47.14
CA ARG A 213 31.65 11.51 -46.71
C ARG A 213 30.51 11.58 -45.70
N GLY A 214 29.35 11.14 -46.19
CA GLY A 214 28.09 11.07 -45.47
C GLY A 214 28.12 10.13 -44.27
N ARG A 215 27.32 10.48 -43.26
CA ARG A 215 26.95 9.59 -42.16
C ARG A 215 25.67 8.86 -42.54
N GLN A 216 25.83 7.58 -42.82
CA GLN A 216 24.75 6.63 -43.04
C GLN A 216 24.01 6.30 -41.73
N ARG A 217 22.69 6.23 -41.85
CA ARG A 217 21.76 5.54 -40.95
C ARG A 217 22.16 4.05 -40.83
N PHE A 218 22.41 3.57 -39.63
CA PHE A 218 22.43 2.14 -39.35
C PHE A 218 21.05 1.67 -38.83
N LYS A 219 20.33 0.96 -39.71
CA LYS A 219 19.31 -0.03 -39.35
C LYS A 219 20.04 -1.33 -39.05
N THR A 220 19.95 -1.85 -37.83
CA THR A 220 20.41 -3.19 -37.50
C THR A 220 19.22 -4.16 -37.51
N LYS A 221 19.21 -5.07 -38.49
CA LYS A 221 18.58 -6.38 -38.40
C LYS A 221 19.63 -7.34 -37.84
N LYS A 222 19.28 -8.20 -36.89
CA LYS A 222 19.83 -9.55 -36.80
C LYS A 222 18.86 -10.51 -36.10
N HIS A 223 18.63 -11.62 -36.78
CA HIS A 223 17.99 -12.85 -36.30
C HIS A 223 18.73 -13.43 -35.09
N ASN A 224 18.02 -14.14 -34.20
CA ASN A 224 18.24 -15.58 -34.02
C ASN A 224 17.14 -16.27 -33.19
N HIS A 225 16.74 -17.41 -33.75
CA HIS A 225 16.22 -18.66 -33.20
C HIS A 225 16.03 -18.88 -31.69
N ASN A 226 14.90 -19.56 -31.39
CA ASN A 226 14.58 -20.54 -30.33
C ASN A 226 13.22 -20.18 -29.72
N GLU A 227 12.22 -21.04 -29.51
CA GLU A 227 12.09 -22.49 -29.60
C GLU A 227 10.58 -22.76 -29.46
N SER A 228 9.97 -23.45 -30.43
CA SER A 228 8.54 -23.73 -30.45
C SER A 228 8.23 -24.92 -29.55
N ARG A 229 7.48 -24.69 -28.47
CA ARG A 229 6.82 -25.74 -27.69
C ARG A 229 5.56 -26.21 -28.44
N THR A 230 5.58 -27.45 -28.94
CA THR A 230 4.51 -28.46 -28.86
C THR A 230 4.90 -29.70 -29.66
N PRO A 231 4.72 -30.90 -29.08
CA PRO A 231 3.71 -31.79 -29.64
C PRO A 231 2.81 -32.38 -28.56
N SER A 232 1.50 -32.39 -28.85
CA SER A 232 0.49 -33.18 -28.14
C SER A 232 0.05 -34.37 -28.99
N ARG A 233 -0.28 -35.47 -28.30
CA ARG A 233 -0.82 -36.77 -28.74
C ARG A 233 0.19 -37.82 -29.21
N GLU A 234 0.37 -38.87 -28.40
CA GLU A 234 -0.34 -40.15 -28.62
C GLU A 234 -0.11 -41.19 -27.50
N ASN A 235 -1.22 -41.86 -27.14
CA ASN A 235 -1.36 -43.28 -26.81
C ASN A 235 -0.54 -43.93 -25.68
N LEU A 236 -1.11 -43.95 -24.47
CA LEU A 236 -1.04 -45.14 -23.61
C LEU A 236 -2.44 -45.52 -23.11
N LYS A 237 -3.04 -46.48 -23.83
CA LYS A 237 -4.23 -47.24 -23.46
C LYS A 237 -3.90 -48.16 -22.27
N ARG A 238 -4.81 -48.14 -21.29
CA ARG A 238 -5.40 -49.30 -20.56
C ARG A 238 -4.48 -50.48 -20.20
N LYS A 239 -4.32 -50.70 -18.89
CA LYS A 239 -4.68 -52.01 -18.28
C LYS A 239 -5.41 -51.78 -16.95
N ARG A 240 -6.64 -52.28 -16.90
CA ARG A 240 -7.51 -52.49 -15.72
C ARG A 240 -7.86 -53.99 -15.72
N SER A 241 -8.19 -54.50 -14.53
CA SER A 241 -8.66 -55.84 -14.10
C SER A 241 -7.54 -56.86 -13.86
N GLU A 242 -7.51 -57.62 -12.76
CA GLU A 242 -8.54 -58.19 -11.84
C GLU A 242 -8.00 -58.13 -10.38
N SER A 243 -8.72 -57.77 -9.30
CA SER A 243 -9.88 -58.36 -8.60
C SER A 243 -9.73 -59.82 -8.14
N VAL A 244 -9.90 -60.03 -6.82
CA VAL A 244 -10.70 -61.09 -6.14
C VAL A 244 -10.01 -61.75 -4.92
N THR A 245 -10.54 -61.39 -3.72
CA THR A 245 -10.76 -62.21 -2.50
C THR A 245 -9.55 -62.65 -1.65
N ASP A 246 -9.62 -62.85 -0.33
CA ASP A 246 -10.69 -62.82 0.66
C ASP A 246 -10.09 -62.83 2.09
N ARG A 247 -10.94 -62.50 3.07
CA ARG A 247 -11.01 -63.06 4.44
C ARG A 247 -10.10 -62.54 5.58
N ASN A 248 -10.81 -61.81 6.46
CA ASN A 248 -11.10 -62.16 7.86
C ASN A 248 -9.95 -62.45 8.85
N GLY A 249 -9.95 -61.69 9.95
CA GLY A 249 -9.33 -62.10 11.20
C GLY A 249 -9.39 -61.02 12.28
N ASN A 250 -10.48 -61.00 13.04
CA ASN A 250 -10.59 -60.41 14.38
C ASN A 250 -9.33 -60.67 15.25
N ASN A 251 -8.88 -59.68 16.03
CA ASN A 251 -8.81 -59.82 17.50
C ASN A 251 -8.23 -58.58 18.22
N ASN A 252 -9.01 -58.11 19.20
CA ASN A 252 -8.64 -57.74 20.56
C ASN A 252 -7.67 -56.58 20.86
N ASN A 253 -8.25 -55.56 21.50
CA ASN A 253 -7.94 -55.13 22.88
C ASN A 253 -6.52 -55.43 23.39
N ASN A 254 -5.71 -54.37 23.57
CA ASN A 254 -5.10 -54.04 24.87
C ASN A 254 -4.15 -52.84 24.72
N ASN A 255 -4.26 -51.91 25.69
CA ASN A 255 -3.21 -51.04 26.24
C ASN A 255 -3.69 -49.59 26.48
N ASN A 256 -4.72 -49.47 27.30
CA ASN A 256 -4.78 -48.38 28.29
C ASN A 256 -3.77 -48.73 29.39
N ASN A 257 -2.57 -48.14 29.37
CA ASN A 257 -1.64 -48.10 30.50
C ASN A 257 -0.55 -47.04 30.25
N ASN A 258 -0.94 -45.76 30.18
CA ASN A 258 0.01 -44.65 30.18
C ASN A 258 -0.52 -43.37 30.88
N LEU A 259 -1.57 -43.51 31.69
CA LEU A 259 -2.20 -42.39 32.41
C LEU A 259 -2.04 -42.47 33.94
N GLN A 260 -1.49 -43.57 34.46
CA GLN A 260 -1.19 -43.74 35.90
C GLN A 260 0.27 -43.40 36.25
N ASP A 261 1.19 -43.49 35.29
CA ASP A 261 2.62 -43.22 35.53
C ASP A 261 3.02 -41.73 35.43
N LEU A 262 2.14 -40.87 34.93
CA LEU A 262 2.37 -39.41 34.88
C LEU A 262 1.86 -38.66 36.12
N LEU A 263 1.03 -39.30 36.96
CA LEU A 263 0.46 -38.68 38.17
C LEU A 263 1.29 -38.94 39.45
N ASN A 264 2.34 -39.76 39.37
CA ASN A 264 3.19 -40.08 40.53
C ASN A 264 4.50 -39.25 40.61
N ASN A 265 4.74 -38.30 39.70
CA ASN A 265 5.96 -37.46 39.68
C ASN A 265 5.73 -36.00 40.15
N LEU A 266 4.68 -35.73 40.92
CA LEU A 266 4.41 -34.41 41.53
C LEU A 266 4.07 -34.51 43.02
N LYS A 267 4.90 -35.22 43.78
CA LYS A 267 5.04 -35.01 45.24
C LYS A 267 6.49 -34.73 45.58
#